data_AF-A0A2P8G9P1-F1
#
_entry.id   AF-A0A2P8G9P1-F1
#
_cell.length_a   1.000
_cell.length_b   1.000
_cell.length_c   1.000
_cell.angle_alpha   90.00
_cell.angle_beta   90.00
_cell.angle_gamma   90.00
#
_symmetry.space_group_name_H-M   'P 1'
#
loop_
_entity.id
_entity.type
_entity.pdbx_description
1 polymer ?
#
loop_
_entity_poly.entity_id
_entity_poly.type
_entity_poly.pdbx_seq_one_letter_code
_entity_poly.pdbx_strand_id
1 'polypeptide(L)'
;MIIAENSMPLKKHIWALIILNVLDGMLTFFGLTFGLINEGNPLLQSFSPVTILVIKLLLSLCLFGLLFTPFVFVQSGKWRYFLISTITLYSIILLLHVIWISFLVFF
;
A
#
# COMPACT_ATOMS: atom_id res chain seq x y z
N MET A 1 28.76 7.91 24.40
CA MET A 1 28.15 8.68 23.30
C MET A 1 26.87 7.96 22.90
N ILE A 2 25.74 8.35 23.49
CA ILE A 2 24.43 7.79 23.13
C ILE A 2 24.06 8.49 21.82
N ILE A 3 24.12 7.75 20.72
CA ILE A 3 23.64 8.24 19.43
C ILE A 3 22.15 8.49 19.64
N ALA A 4 21.75 9.77 19.61
CA ALA A 4 20.35 10.14 19.57
C ALA A 4 19.76 9.50 18.31
N GLU A 5 19.11 8.36 18.49
CA GLU A 5 18.35 7.72 17.44
C GLU A 5 17.32 8.75 16.99
N ASN A 6 17.52 9.29 15.80
CA ASN A 6 16.59 10.22 15.17
C ASN A 6 15.30 9.44 14.93
N SER A 7 14.47 9.34 15.98
CA SER A 7 13.23 8.60 16.02
C SER A 7 12.17 9.40 15.30
N MET A 8 12.34 9.49 13.98
CA MET A 8 11.28 9.99 13.12
C MET A 8 10.03 9.15 13.40
N PRO A 9 8.90 9.79 13.74
CA PRO A 9 7.69 9.07 14.12
C PRO A 9 7.23 8.17 12.99
N LEU A 10 6.65 7.01 13.34
CA LEU A 10 6.14 6.03 12.35
C LEU A 10 5.06 6.63 11.43
N LYS A 11 4.51 7.81 11.82
CA LYS A 11 3.56 8.64 11.08
C LYS A 11 3.88 8.73 9.59
N LYS A 12 5.13 9.02 9.22
CA LYS A 12 5.53 9.18 7.81
C LYS A 12 5.37 7.88 7.03
N HIS A 13 5.75 6.77 7.63
CA HIS A 13 5.66 5.44 7.01
C HIS A 13 4.20 5.00 6.86
N ILE A 14 3.36 5.26 7.86
CA ILE A 14 1.92 4.97 7.79
C ILE A 14 1.25 5.82 6.70
N TRP A 15 1.57 7.11 6.61
CA TRP A 15 1.09 7.96 5.51
C TRP A 15 1.51 7.46 4.14
N ALA A 16 2.76 7.04 3.98
CA ALA A 16 3.24 6.46 2.73
C ALA A 16 2.45 5.20 2.36
N LEU A 17 2.19 4.29 3.31
CA LEU A 17 1.38 3.09 3.07
C LEU A 17 -0.06 3.41 2.67
N ILE A 18 -0.70 4.41 3.30
CA ILE A 18 -2.05 4.84 2.94
C ILE A 18 -2.08 5.27 1.46
N ILE A 19 -1.16 6.15 1.06
CA ILE A 19 -1.10 6.67 -0.30
C ILE A 19 -0.82 5.54 -1.30
N LEU A 20 0.18 4.69 -1.01
CA LEU A 20 0.52 3.56 -1.86
C LEU A 20 -0.64 2.58 -2.04
N ASN A 21 -1.35 2.25 -0.96
CA ASN A 21 -2.48 1.32 -1.01
C ASN A 21 -3.70 1.91 -1.75
N VAL A 22 -3.94 3.22 -1.66
CA VAL A 22 -4.97 3.89 -2.49
C VAL A 22 -4.60 3.84 -3.96
N LEU A 23 -3.37 4.23 -4.30
CA LEU A 23 -2.91 4.23 -5.70
C LEU A 23 -2.92 2.82 -6.30
N ASP A 24 -2.44 1.83 -5.54
CA ASP A 24 -2.48 0.42 -5.93
C ASP A 24 -3.92 -0.04 -6.17
N GLY A 25 -4.85 0.28 -5.25
CA GLY A 25 -6.26 -0.05 -5.44
C GLY A 25 -6.90 0.59 -6.67
N MET A 26 -6.57 1.84 -6.96
CA MET A 26 -7.03 2.51 -8.19
C MET A 26 -6.49 1.82 -9.44
N LEU A 27 -5.19 1.53 -9.50
CA LEU A 27 -4.59 0.85 -10.65
C LEU A 27 -5.12 -0.58 -10.80
N THR A 28 -5.31 -1.32 -9.72
CA THR A 28 -5.93 -2.64 -9.76
C THR A 28 -7.36 -2.57 -10.28
N PHE A 29 -8.16 -1.61 -9.81
CA PHE A 29 -9.52 -1.40 -10.29
C PHE A 29 -9.56 -1.11 -11.78
N PHE A 30 -8.73 -0.18 -12.26
CA PHE A 30 -8.63 0.13 -13.69
C PHE A 30 -8.17 -1.08 -14.50
N GLY A 31 -7.08 -1.72 -14.07
CA GLY A 31 -6.52 -2.88 -14.76
C GLY A 31 -7.53 -4.04 -14.87
N LEU A 32 -8.27 -4.34 -13.80
CA LEU A 32 -9.30 -5.39 -13.84
C LEU A 32 -10.52 -4.98 -14.66
N THR A 33 -10.97 -3.73 -14.57
CA THR A 33 -12.15 -3.23 -15.30
C THR A 33 -11.93 -3.26 -16.82
N PHE A 34 -10.71 -2.97 -17.26
CA PHE A 34 -10.32 -3.03 -18.67
C PHE A 34 -9.74 -4.40 -19.10
N GLY A 35 -9.69 -5.38 -18.20
CA GLY A 35 -9.14 -6.71 -18.48
C GLY A 35 -7.63 -6.74 -18.78
N LEU A 36 -6.89 -5.70 -18.36
CA LEU A 36 -5.45 -5.55 -18.58
C LEU A 36 -4.63 -6.39 -17.58
N ILE A 37 -5.15 -6.62 -16.37
CA ILE A 37 -4.46 -7.43 -15.36
C ILE A 37 -5.43 -8.43 -14.76
N ASN A 38 -4.90 -9.47 -14.12
CA ASN A 38 -5.65 -10.38 -13.26
C ASN A 38 -5.23 -10.20 -11.81
N GLU A 39 -6.15 -10.42 -10.88
CA GLU A 39 -5.88 -10.35 -9.45
C GLU A 39 -5.03 -11.56 -9.03
N GLY A 40 -3.79 -11.29 -8.60
CA GLY A 40 -2.85 -12.33 -8.18
C GLY A 40 -3.06 -12.80 -6.73
N ASN A 41 -3.81 -12.05 -5.92
CA ASN A 41 -4.12 -12.43 -4.56
C ASN A 41 -5.27 -13.46 -4.54
N PRO A 42 -5.03 -14.73 -4.14
CA PRO A 42 -6.06 -15.76 -4.16
C PRO A 42 -7.25 -15.45 -3.24
N LEU A 43 -7.05 -14.62 -2.21
CA LEU A 43 -8.13 -14.16 -1.33
C LEU A 43 -9.02 -13.10 -2.00
N LEU A 44 -8.49 -12.35 -2.96
CA LEU A 44 -9.22 -11.29 -3.65
C LEU A 44 -9.73 -11.71 -5.03
N GLN A 45 -9.18 -12.78 -5.60
CA GLN A 45 -9.42 -13.22 -6.98
C GLN A 45 -10.90 -13.49 -7.31
N SER A 46 -11.71 -13.91 -6.34
CA SER A 46 -13.13 -14.20 -6.55
C SER A 46 -14.05 -12.97 -6.42
N PHE A 47 -13.51 -11.81 -6.09
CA PHE A 47 -14.29 -10.59 -5.90
C PHE A 47 -14.36 -9.74 -7.16
N SER A 48 -15.44 -8.96 -7.27
CA SER A 48 -15.56 -7.98 -8.36
C SER A 48 -14.52 -6.86 -8.19
N PRO A 49 -14.12 -6.16 -9.27
CA PRO A 49 -13.15 -5.06 -9.21
C PRO A 49 -13.55 -3.98 -8.21
N VAL A 50 -14.85 -3.67 -8.12
CA VAL A 50 -15.39 -2.68 -7.18
C VAL A 50 -15.21 -3.15 -5.72
N THR A 51 -15.50 -4.43 -5.44
CA THR A 51 -15.31 -4.97 -4.09
C THR A 51 -13.85 -4.96 -3.67
N ILE A 52 -12.92 -5.28 -4.58
CA ILE A 52 -11.48 -5.19 -4.34
C ILE A 52 -11.07 -3.75 -4.00
N LEU A 53 -11.56 -2.76 -4.76
CA LEU A 53 -11.31 -1.34 -4.48
C LEU A 53 -11.83 -0.94 -3.10
N VAL A 54 -13.07 -1.31 -2.75
CA VAL A 54 -13.65 -1.01 -1.44
C VAL A 54 -12.84 -1.61 -0.30
N ILE A 55 -12.39 -2.87 -0.43
CA ILE A 55 -11.54 -3.52 0.58
C ILE A 55 -10.22 -2.75 0.75
N LYS A 56 -9.57 -2.37 -0.36
CA LYS A 56 -8.33 -1.60 -0.31
C LYS A 56 -8.55 -0.21 0.31
N LEU A 57 -9.64 0.49 -0.02
CA LEU A 57 -9.99 1.77 0.61
C LEU A 57 -10.29 1.63 2.11
N LEU A 58 -10.96 0.55 2.52
CA LEU A 58 -11.19 0.25 3.94
C LEU A 58 -9.89 -0.01 4.69
N LEU A 59 -8.93 -0.70 4.06
CA LEU A 59 -7.58 -0.88 4.62
C LEU A 59 -6.87 0.46 4.78
N SER A 60 -6.93 1.35 3.79
CA SER A 60 -6.39 2.71 3.90
C SER A 60 -7.06 3.51 5.02
N LEU A 61 -8.36 3.35 5.23
CA LEU A 61 -9.08 3.98 6.34
C LEU A 61 -8.64 3.42 7.70
N CYS A 62 -8.39 2.11 7.79
CA CYS A 62 -7.84 1.48 9.00
C CYS A 62 -6.44 2.00 9.31
N LEU A 63 -5.56 2.07 8.30
CA LEU A 63 -4.23 2.66 8.43
C LEU A 63 -4.29 4.14 8.83
N PHE A 64 -5.26 4.89 8.30
CA PHE A 64 -5.53 6.27 8.71
C PHE A 64 -5.96 6.35 10.17
N GLY A 65 -6.82 5.43 10.63
CA GLY A 65 -7.20 5.30 12.04
C GLY A 65 -5.98 5.08 12.95
N LEU A 66 -5.00 4.29 12.53
CA LEU A 66 -3.75 4.08 13.28
C LEU A 66 -2.99 5.40 13.54
N LEU A 67 -3.15 6.42 12.70
CA LEU A 67 -2.49 7.73 12.88
C LEU A 67 -2.96 8.47 14.15
N PHE A 68 -4.13 8.13 14.68
CA PHE A 68 -4.70 8.72 15.89
C PHE A 68 -4.47 7.87 17.14
N THR A 69 -3.80 6.73 17.00
CA THR A 69 -3.48 5.83 18.11
C THR A 69 -2.07 6.08 18.64
N PRO A 70 -1.75 5.70 19.89
CA PRO A 70 -0.40 5.83 20.43
C PRO A 70 0.65 5.00 19.67
N PHE A 71 0.23 4.12 18.77
CA PHE A 71 1.10 3.33 17.88
C PHE A 71 2.07 4.20 17.08
N VAL A 72 1.67 5.41 16.68
CA VAL A 72 2.51 6.34 15.91
C VAL A 72 3.78 6.76 16.66
N PHE A 73 3.71 6.77 17.99
CA PHE A 73 4.82 7.15 18.86
C PHE A 73 5.70 5.96 19.23
N VAL A 74 5.40 4.75 18.76
CA VAL A 74 6.24 3.57 19.00
C VAL A 74 7.57 3.77 18.29
N GLN A 75 8.66 3.87 19.07
CA GLN A 75 10.02 4.03 18.55
C GLN A 75 10.75 2.69 18.40
N SER A 76 10.02 1.60 18.16
CA SER A 76 10.63 0.28 18.01
C SER A 76 11.24 0.13 16.62
N GLY A 77 12.55 -0.12 16.54
CA GLY A 77 13.24 -0.41 15.29
C GLY A 77 12.60 -1.56 14.50
N LYS A 78 12.06 -2.58 15.17
CA LYS A 78 11.36 -3.71 14.52
C LYS A 78 10.17 -3.23 13.68
N TRP A 79 9.32 -2.39 14.26
CA TRP A 79 8.16 -1.81 13.57
C TRP A 79 8.58 -0.89 12.43
N ARG A 80 9.64 -0.12 12.61
CA ARG A 80 10.21 0.72 11.56
C ARG A 80 10.68 -0.11 10.36
N TYR A 81 11.50 -1.14 10.58
CA TYR A 81 11.98 -2.02 9.50
C TYR A 81 10.83 -2.76 8.82
N PHE A 82 9.84 -3.22 9.59
CA PHE A 82 8.63 -3.83 9.05
C PHE A 82 7.90 -2.88 8.10
N LEU A 83 7.58 -1.65 8.54
CA LEU A 83 6.88 -0.67 7.71
C LEU A 83 7.70 -0.26 6.47
N ILE A 84 9.02 -0.09 6.60
CA ILE A 84 9.89 0.18 5.45
C ILE A 84 9.83 -0.97 4.44
N SER A 85 9.91 -2.22 4.91
CA SER A 85 9.79 -3.40 4.05
C SER A 85 8.44 -3.43 3.33
N THR A 86 7.33 -3.17 4.04
CA THR A 86 6.00 -3.10 3.45
C THR A 86 5.90 -1.99 2.40
N ILE A 87 6.44 -0.80 2.67
CA ILE A 87 6.47 0.32 1.72
C ILE A 87 7.23 -0.07 0.46
N THR A 88 8.40 -0.71 0.60
CA THR A 88 9.21 -1.16 -0.53
C THR A 88 8.44 -2.17 -1.38
N LEU A 89 7.79 -3.16 -0.76
CA LEU A 89 6.97 -4.14 -1.48
C LEU A 89 5.81 -3.47 -2.23
N TYR A 90 5.06 -2.59 -1.56
CA TYR A 90 3.97 -1.84 -2.19
C TYR A 90 4.46 -0.97 -3.35
N SER A 91 5.63 -0.35 -3.20
CA SER A 91 6.23 0.47 -4.26
C SER A 91 6.58 -0.38 -5.48
N ILE A 92 7.15 -1.58 -5.28
CA ILE A 92 7.47 -2.52 -6.37
C ILE A 92 6.20 -2.98 -7.09
N ILE A 93 5.16 -3.36 -6.34
CA ILE A 93 3.87 -3.80 -6.91
C ILE A 93 3.21 -2.68 -7.71
N LEU A 94 3.24 -1.45 -7.19
CA LEU A 94 2.72 -0.29 -7.89
C LEU A 94 3.47 -0.03 -9.20
N LEU A 95 4.79 -0.12 -9.17
CA LEU A 95 5.65 0.06 -10.34
C LEU A 95 5.35 -1.01 -11.41
N LEU A 96 5.14 -2.27 -10.98
CA LEU A 96 4.73 -3.35 -11.87
C LEU A 96 3.37 -3.07 -12.52
N HIS A 97 2.38 -2.57 -11.78
CA HIS A 97 1.08 -2.17 -12.34
C HIS A 97 1.25 -1.09 -13.39
N VAL A 98 2.04 -0.05 -13.12
CA VAL A 98 2.30 1.03 -14.07
C VAL A 98 2.96 0.49 -15.34
N ILE A 99 3.96 -0.39 -15.22
CA ILE A 99 4.63 -1.00 -16.37
C ILE A 99 3.66 -1.83 -17.20
N TRP A 100 2.89 -2.74 -16.59
CA TRP A 100 1.96 -3.60 -17.32
C TRP A 100 0.83 -2.83 -17.97
N ILE A 101 0.19 -1.91 -17.26
CA ILE A 101 -0.88 -1.09 -17.82
C ILE A 101 -0.34 -0.23 -18.96
N SER A 102 0.83 0.40 -18.80
CA SER A 102 1.43 1.19 -19.88
C SER A 102 1.79 0.31 -21.08
N PHE A 103 2.36 -0.87 -20.86
CA PHE A 103 2.69 -1.79 -21.94
C PHE A 103 1.44 -2.21 -22.71
N LEU A 104 0.38 -2.67 -22.03
CA LEU A 104 -0.84 -3.17 -22.67
C LEU A 104 -1.73 -2.08 -23.28
N VAL A 105 -1.60 -0.83 -22.85
CA VAL A 105 -2.36 0.30 -23.40
C VAL A 105 -1.66 0.89 -24.63
N PHE A 106 -0.32 0.93 -24.65
CA PHE A 106 0.44 1.60 -25.71
C PHE A 106 1.04 0.65 -26.76
N PHE A 107 1.14 -0.65 -26.48
CA PHE A 107 1.67 -1.68 -27.40
C PHE A 107 0.66 -2.81 -27.60
#